data_AF-A0A838VPU9-F1
#
_entry.id   AF-A0A838VPU9-F1
#
_cell.length_a   1.000
_cell.length_b   1.000
_cell.length_c   1.000
_cell.angle_alpha   90.00
_cell.angle_beta   90.00
_cell.angle_gamma   90.00
#
_symmetry.space_group_name_H-M   'P 1'
#
loop_
_entity.id
_entity.type
_entity.pdbx_description
1 polymer ?
#
loop_
_entity_poly.entity_id
_entity_poly.type
_entity_poly.pdbx_seq_one_letter_code
_entity_poly.pdbx_strand_id
1 'polypeptide(L)' 'ATAGAVDNWIYEDTNTTFIQDQEMRDRLMNLNPHSFRKMVSSLLEVNGRGYWETSESNLQMLRDLYQEVEDRIEGVE' A
#
# COMPACT_ATOMS: atom_id res chain seq x y z
N ALA A 1 11.68 1.36 13.16
CA ALA A 1 10.64 2.09 13.91
C ALA A 1 11.12 2.28 15.34
N THR A 2 11.11 3.52 15.85
CA THR A 2 11.83 3.95 17.07
C THR A 2 11.32 3.37 18.40
N ALA A 3 10.09 2.84 18.44
CA ALA A 3 9.48 2.35 19.67
C ALA A 3 8.67 1.04 19.51
N GLY A 4 8.47 0.53 18.29
CA GLY A 4 7.58 -0.63 18.06
C GLY A 4 6.15 -0.44 18.58
N ALA A 5 5.71 0.81 18.77
CA ALA A 5 4.48 1.16 19.49
C ALA A 5 3.24 1.24 18.58
N VAL A 6 3.31 0.65 17.39
CA VAL A 6 2.19 0.63 16.43
C VAL A 6 1.67 -0.80 16.38
N ASP A 7 0.42 -0.97 16.78
CA ASP A 7 -0.23 -2.27 16.77
C ASP A 7 -0.51 -2.74 15.34
N ASN A 8 -0.51 -4.05 15.12
CA ASN A 8 -0.73 -4.66 13.80
C ASN A 8 -2.04 -4.20 13.12
N TRP A 9 -3.11 -4.04 13.91
CA TRP A 9 -4.43 -3.67 13.40
C TRP A 9 -4.43 -2.30 12.71
N ILE A 10 -3.53 -1.38 13.09
CA ILE A 10 -3.43 -0.06 12.48
C ILE A 10 -3.03 -0.18 11.01
N TYR A 11 -2.10 -1.10 10.70
CA TYR A 11 -1.68 -1.36 9.33
C TYR A 11 -2.76 -2.12 8.54
N GLU A 12 -3.46 -3.07 9.17
CA GLU A 12 -4.60 -3.77 8.56
C GLU A 12 -5.74 -2.82 8.20
N ASP A 13 -6.14 -1.93 9.11
CA ASP A 13 -7.22 -0.96 8.88
C ASP A 13 -6.81 0.03 7.79
N THR A 14 -5.54 0.44 7.76
CA THR A 14 -4.98 1.28 6.70
C THR A 14 -5.08 0.57 5.34
N ASN A 15 -4.66 -0.69 5.25
CA ASN A 15 -4.76 -1.49 4.03
C ASN A 15 -6.21 -1.70 3.60
N THR A 16 -7.11 -2.00 4.55
CA THR A 16 -8.54 -2.19 4.27
C THR A 16 -9.15 -0.91 3.70
N THR A 17 -8.91 0.22 4.36
CA THR A 17 -9.57 1.50 4.02
C THR A 17 -9.05 2.10 2.72
N PHE A 18 -7.75 2.01 2.44
CA PHE A 18 -7.14 2.74 1.32
C PHE A 18 -6.72 1.87 0.14
N ILE A 19 -6.62 0.55 0.32
CA ILE A 19 -6.10 -0.38 -0.70
C ILE A 19 -7.15 -1.41 -1.12
N GLN A 20 -7.82 -2.07 -0.16
CA GLN A 20 -8.84 -3.08 -0.47
C GLN A 20 -10.15 -2.46 -0.98
N ASP A 21 -10.51 -1.27 -0.48
CA ASP A 21 -11.60 -0.48 -1.06
C ASP A 21 -11.17 0.04 -2.43
N GLN A 22 -11.75 -0.54 -3.47
CA GLN A 22 -11.45 -0.20 -4.86
C GLN A 22 -11.81 1.26 -5.19
N GLU A 23 -12.93 1.79 -4.68
CA GLU A 23 -13.34 3.17 -4.97
C GLU A 23 -12.34 4.16 -4.34
N MET A 24 -11.95 3.91 -3.10
CA MET A 24 -10.94 4.72 -2.42
C MET A 24 -9.59 4.64 -3.11
N ARG A 25 -9.16 3.43 -3.49
CA ARG A 25 -7.90 3.19 -4.18
C ARG A 25 -7.83 3.96 -5.50
N ASP A 26 -8.84 3.82 -6.34
CA ASP A 26 -8.92 4.48 -7.64
C ASP A 26 -8.94 6.00 -7.47
N ARG A 27 -9.65 6.50 -6.45
CA ARG A 27 -9.65 7.92 -6.08
C ARG A 27 -8.24 8.42 -5.73
N LEU A 28 -7.50 7.71 -4.87
CA LEU A 28 -6.16 8.12 -4.44
C LEU A 28 -5.15 8.06 -5.58
N MET A 29 -5.20 6.99 -6.39
CA MET A 29 -4.32 6.83 -7.55
C MET A 29 -4.54 7.93 -8.60
N ASN A 30 -5.80 8.32 -8.85
CA ASN A 30 -6.14 9.41 -9.76
C ASN A 30 -5.78 10.80 -9.20
N LEU A 31 -5.92 10.99 -7.88
CA LEU A 31 -5.64 12.27 -7.23
C LEU A 31 -4.13 12.58 -7.23
N ASN A 32 -3.30 11.60 -6.88
CA ASN A 32 -1.84 11.74 -6.88
C ASN A 32 -1.14 10.37 -6.94
N PRO A 33 -0.74 9.90 -8.13
CA PRO A 33 -0.13 8.58 -8.29
C PRO A 33 1.22 8.48 -7.56
N HIS A 34 2.03 9.53 -7.52
CA HIS A 34 3.30 9.52 -6.78
C HIS A 34 3.11 9.34 -5.27
N SER A 35 2.08 9.96 -4.70
CA SER A 35 1.76 9.81 -3.27
C SER A 35 1.12 8.45 -2.98
N PHE A 36 0.27 7.96 -3.88
CA PHE A 36 -0.29 6.62 -3.77
C PHE A 36 0.80 5.55 -3.80
N ARG A 37 1.76 5.63 -4.73
CA ARG A 37 2.95 4.76 -4.75
C ARG A 37 3.69 4.75 -3.43
N LYS A 38 3.91 5.92 -2.83
CA LYS A 38 4.57 6.02 -1.52
C LYS A 38 3.80 5.25 -0.45
N MET A 39 2.48 5.38 -0.40
CA MET A 39 1.62 4.64 0.54
C MET A 39 1.78 3.12 0.37
N VAL A 40 1.67 2.62 -0.87
CA VAL A 40 1.85 1.20 -1.19
C VAL A 40 3.24 0.71 -0.79
N SER A 41 4.29 1.48 -1.12
CA SER A 41 5.68 1.15 -0.77
C SER A 41 5.91 1.12 0.74
N SER A 42 5.28 2.03 1.50
CA SER A 42 5.38 2.06 2.96
C SER A 42 4.70 0.86 3.60
N LEU A 43 3.56 0.41 3.08
CA LEU A 43 2.89 -0.82 3.54
C LEU A 43 3.76 -2.06 3.28
N LEU A 44 4.35 -2.18 2.09
CA LEU A 44 5.29 -3.24 1.77
C LEU A 44 6.54 -3.18 2.67
N GLU A 45 7.06 -1.99 2.96
CA GLU A 45 8.22 -1.80 3.84
C GLU A 45 7.95 -2.23 5.28
N VAL A 46 6.81 -1.84 5.87
CA VAL A 46 6.49 -2.21 7.25
C VAL A 46 6.26 -3.72 7.39
N ASN A 47 5.72 -4.38 6.36
CA ASN A 47 5.68 -5.83 6.32
C ASN A 47 7.08 -6.45 6.21
N GLY A 48 7.91 -5.98 5.26
CA GLY A 48 9.28 -6.49 5.07
C GLY A 48 10.21 -6.28 6.27
N ARG A 49 9.88 -5.33 7.16
CA ARG A 49 10.59 -5.07 8.42
C ARG A 49 9.99 -5.79 9.64
N GLY A 50 8.93 -6.58 9.45
CA GLY A 50 8.27 -7.33 10.51
C GLY A 50 7.42 -6.49 11.46
N TYR A 51 7.03 -5.27 11.07
CA TYR A 51 6.10 -4.43 11.85
C TYR A 51 4.64 -4.71 11.53
N TRP A 52 4.37 -5.30 10.37
CA TRP A 52 3.03 -5.66 9.93
C TRP A 52 2.97 -7.10 9.42
N GLU A 53 2.16 -7.92 10.07
CA GLU A 53 1.82 -9.27 9.66
C GLU A 53 0.44 -9.25 8.97
N THR A 54 0.37 -9.79 7.76
CA THR A 54 -0.85 -9.79 6.93
C THR A 54 -0.89 -11.02 6.02
N SER A 55 -2.00 -11.19 5.30
CA SER A 55 -2.17 -12.28 4.34
C SER A 55 -1.29 -12.13 3.09
N GLU A 56 -0.85 -13.25 2.53
CA GLU A 56 -0.12 -13.24 1.23
C GLU A 56 -0.94 -12.60 0.10
N SER A 57 -2.27 -12.71 0.14
CA SER A 57 -3.15 -12.03 -0.82
C SER A 57 -3.07 -10.51 -0.70
N ASN A 58 -2.98 -9.95 0.51
CA ASN A 58 -2.79 -8.51 0.69
C ASN A 58 -1.42 -8.07 0.15
N LEU A 59 -0.37 -8.86 0.40
CA LEU A 59 0.96 -8.56 -0.11
C LEU A 59 1.03 -8.64 -1.63
N GLN A 60 0.38 -9.63 -2.24
CA GLN A 60 0.32 -9.73 -3.69
C GLN A 60 -0.41 -8.53 -4.30
N MET A 61 -1.57 -8.15 -3.76
CA MET A 61 -2.30 -6.97 -4.22
C MET A 61 -1.46 -5.70 -4.12
N LEU A 62 -0.72 -5.49 -3.03
CA LEU A 62 0.18 -4.35 -2.89
C LEU A 62 1.32 -4.36 -3.92
N ARG A 63 1.89 -5.52 -4.22
CA ARG A 63 2.93 -5.66 -5.26
C ARG A 63 2.38 -5.34 -6.65
N ASP A 64 1.19 -5.83 -6.97
CA ASP A 64 0.53 -5.57 -8.25
C ASP A 64 0.22 -4.07 -8.40
N LEU A 65 -0.32 -3.44 -7.35
CA LEU A 65 -0.60 -2.00 -7.35
C LEU A 65 0.65 -1.13 -7.42
N TYR A 66 1.76 -1.60 -6.84
CA TYR A 66 3.04 -0.91 -6.97
C TYR A 66 3.51 -0.89 -8.42
N GLN A 67 3.36 -2.01 -9.15
CA GLN A 67 3.70 -2.04 -10.57
C GLN A 67 2.76 -1.17 -11.39
N GLU A 68 1.44 -1.27 -11.17
CA GLU A 68 0.43 -0.48 -11.89
C GLU A 68 0.66 1.03 -11.76
N VAL A 69 0.97 1.50 -10.53
CA VAL A 69 1.23 2.92 -10.31
C VAL A 69 2.57 3.37 -10.91
N GLU A 70 3.58 2.50 -10.96
CA GLU A 70 4.86 2.80 -11.65
C GLU A 70 4.63 2.96 -13.15
N ASP A 71 3.93 2.03 -13.79
CA ASP A 71 3.63 2.09 -15.22
C ASP A 71 2.88 3.39 -15.57
N ARG A 72 1.91 3.76 -14.72
CA ARG A 72 1.17 5.02 -14.83
C ARG A 72 2.03 6.27 -14.67
N ILE A 73 3.03 6.24 -13.78
CA ILE A 73 3.96 7.36 -13.55
C ILE A 73 4.92 7.51 -14.73
N GLU A 74 5.45 6.39 -15.24
CA GLU A 74 6.42 6.36 -16.33
C GLU A 74 5.76 6.52 -17.71
N GLY A 75 4.43 6.42 -17.79
CA GLY A 75 3.66 6.61 -19.03
C GLY A 75 3.76 5.41 -19.98
N VAL A 76 3.96 4.21 -19.43
CA VAL A 76 3.97 2.95 -20.17
C VAL A 76 2.56 2.36 -20.07
N GLU A 77 1.88 2.22 -21.21
CA GLU A 77 0.61 1.46 -21.34
C GLU A 77 0.88 0.06 -21.90
#